data_AF-A0A971NNZ4-F1
#
_entry.id   AF-A0A971NNZ4-F1
#
_cell.length_a   1.000
_cell.length_b   1.000
_cell.length_c   1.000
_cell.angle_alpha   90.00
_cell.angle_beta   90.00
_cell.angle_gamma   90.00
#
_symmetry.space_group_name_H-M   'P 1'
#
loop_
_entity.id
_entity.type
_entity.pdbx_description
1 polymer ?
#
loop_
_entity_poly.entity_id
_entity_poly.type
_entity_poly.pdbx_seq_one_letter_code
_entity_poly.pdbx_strand_id
1 'polypeptide(L)'
;MEESTHARRDILKLADALIFGAPPASFASAANASSSPAASSQDLLARQFPKGFFWGTATSAYQIEGAWNEDGKGPSIWDTYAHTPGKIAKGDTGDIANDHYHRYKEDVTLMKDIGANAYRFSIAWPRIFPQGTGTPNPKGVDFYKRL
;
A
#
# COMPACT_ATOMS: atom_id res chain seq x y z
N MET A 1 19.18 10.15 -26.23
CA MET A 1 17.81 10.58 -26.62
C MET A 1 16.87 9.58 -25.97
N GLU A 2 16.85 9.56 -24.64
CA GLU A 2 15.93 10.34 -23.80
C GLU A 2 14.56 9.68 -23.79
N GLU A 3 14.48 8.56 -23.07
CA GLU A 3 13.23 7.86 -22.81
C GLU A 3 12.65 8.47 -21.53
N SER A 4 11.67 9.35 -21.70
CA SER A 4 11.06 10.09 -20.60
C SER A 4 10.35 9.13 -19.65
N THR A 5 10.92 8.94 -18.47
CA THR A 5 10.28 8.29 -17.32
C THR A 5 9.13 9.16 -16.82
N HIS A 6 7.96 9.02 -17.42
CA HIS A 6 6.72 9.51 -16.84
C HIS A 6 6.35 8.56 -15.70
N ALA A 7 6.75 8.95 -14.48
CA ALA A 7 6.31 8.30 -13.26
C ALA A 7 4.77 8.36 -13.19
N ARG A 8 4.16 7.43 -12.46
CA ARG A 8 2.70 7.32 -12.22
C ARG A 8 2.08 8.50 -11.44
N ARG A 9 2.67 9.70 -11.54
CA ARG A 9 2.28 10.94 -10.88
C ARG A 9 1.47 11.88 -11.80
N ASP A 10 1.33 11.57 -13.10
CA ASP A 10 0.73 12.48 -14.09
C ASP A 10 -0.76 12.23 -14.41
N ILE A 11 -1.46 11.32 -13.70
CA ILE A 11 -2.81 10.85 -14.08
C ILE A 11 -3.93 11.90 -13.84
N LEU A 12 -3.66 13.08 -13.30
CA LEU A 12 -4.70 14.05 -12.94
C LEU A 12 -5.08 15.07 -14.03
N LYS A 13 -4.74 14.85 -15.29
CA LYS A 13 -5.19 15.72 -16.39
C LYS A 13 -5.70 14.92 -17.57
N LEU A 14 -7.00 14.64 -17.59
CA LEU A 14 -7.90 14.71 -18.76
C LEU A 14 -9.18 13.91 -18.45
N ALA A 15 -10.25 14.60 -18.10
CA ALA A 15 -11.61 14.11 -18.32
C ALA A 15 -12.51 15.33 -18.49
N ASP A 16 -12.83 15.66 -19.75
CA ASP A 16 -14.01 16.46 -20.07
C ASP A 16 -14.62 16.02 -21.41
N ALA A 17 -15.88 15.58 -21.29
CA ALA A 17 -17.05 15.65 -22.17
C ALA A 17 -17.04 15.23 -23.67
N LEU A 18 -18.03 14.37 -24.01
CA LEU A 18 -19.14 14.55 -25.00
C LEU A 18 -19.62 13.15 -25.46
N ILE A 19 -20.75 12.57 -25.02
CA ILE A 19 -22.20 12.80 -25.27
C ILE A 19 -22.61 12.93 -26.75
N PHE A 20 -23.28 11.88 -27.27
CA PHE A 20 -24.41 11.84 -28.25
C PHE A 20 -24.87 10.35 -28.31
N GLY A 21 -26.14 9.89 -28.26
CA GLY A 21 -27.50 10.41 -28.13
C GLY A 21 -28.48 9.28 -28.53
N ALA A 22 -29.57 9.04 -27.78
CA ALA A 22 -30.83 8.36 -28.21
C ALA A 22 -31.87 8.35 -27.04
N PRO A 23 -33.19 8.49 -27.30
CA PRO A 23 -34.24 8.62 -26.28
C PRO A 23 -34.76 7.27 -25.73
N PRO A 24 -35.40 7.23 -24.53
CA PRO A 24 -35.70 5.98 -23.82
C PRO A 24 -37.07 5.38 -24.17
N ALA A 25 -37.14 4.04 -24.14
CA ALA A 25 -38.40 3.30 -24.09
C ALA A 25 -38.95 3.27 -22.65
N SER A 26 -40.20 3.69 -22.47
CA SER A 26 -40.90 3.66 -21.18
C SER A 26 -41.14 2.24 -20.68
N PHE A 27 -40.65 1.94 -19.49
CA PHE A 27 -41.08 0.80 -18.69
C PHE A 27 -41.89 1.29 -17.48
N ALA A 28 -42.99 0.58 -17.21
CA ALA A 28 -43.98 0.91 -16.21
C ALA A 28 -43.42 0.95 -14.78
N SER A 29 -43.91 1.92 -14.00
CA SER A 29 -43.57 2.11 -12.59
C SER A 29 -44.17 1.02 -11.71
N ALA A 30 -43.31 0.20 -11.10
CA ALA A 30 -43.65 -0.58 -9.92
C ALA A 30 -43.25 0.24 -8.68
N ALA A 31 -44.16 1.07 -8.20
CA ALA A 31 -44.02 1.78 -6.94
C ALA A 31 -44.25 0.82 -5.76
N ASN A 32 -43.15 0.35 -5.16
CA ASN A 32 -42.97 0.32 -3.69
C ASN A 32 -41.60 -0.27 -3.35
N ALA A 33 -40.55 0.53 -3.52
CA ALA A 33 -39.35 0.39 -2.72
C ALA A 33 -39.53 1.37 -1.55
N SER A 34 -39.72 0.85 -0.34
CA SER A 34 -39.58 1.63 0.90
C SER A 34 -38.19 2.24 0.89
N SER A 35 -38.10 3.51 0.49
CA SER A 35 -36.87 4.27 0.53
C SER A 35 -36.48 4.43 2.00
N SER A 36 -35.42 3.73 2.41
CA SER A 36 -34.64 4.21 3.53
C SER A 36 -34.31 5.68 3.24
N PRO A 37 -34.46 6.61 4.20
CA PRO A 37 -34.11 8.00 3.95
C PRO A 37 -32.64 8.04 3.55
N ALA A 38 -32.38 8.38 2.29
CA ALA A 38 -31.03 8.64 1.84
C ALA A 38 -30.52 9.79 2.70
N ALA A 39 -29.43 9.56 3.45
CA ALA A 39 -28.82 10.59 4.27
C ALA A 39 -28.61 11.84 3.43
N SER A 40 -29.10 12.99 3.91
CA SER A 40 -28.99 14.23 3.15
C SER A 40 -27.50 14.57 2.95
N SER A 41 -27.16 15.33 1.91
CA SER A 41 -25.77 15.76 1.69
C SER A 41 -25.21 16.53 2.90
N GLN A 42 -26.07 17.19 3.67
CA GLN A 42 -25.71 17.84 4.93
C GLN A 42 -25.39 16.82 6.03
N ASP A 43 -26.13 15.71 6.11
CA ASP A 43 -25.85 14.60 7.05
C ASP A 43 -24.52 13.90 6.74
N LEU A 44 -24.13 13.84 5.46
CA LEU A 44 -22.84 13.29 5.05
C LEU A 44 -21.69 14.24 5.40
N LEU A 45 -21.87 15.56 5.24
CA LEU A 45 -20.88 16.57 5.61
C LEU A 45 -20.73 16.73 7.13
N ALA A 46 -21.78 16.46 7.91
CA ALA A 46 -21.79 16.56 9.36
C ALA A 46 -21.18 15.32 10.07
N ARG A 47 -20.91 14.24 9.34
CA ARG A 47 -20.34 13.01 9.92
C ARG A 47 -18.86 13.18 10.23
N GLN A 48 -18.57 13.35 11.51
CA GLN A 48 -17.20 13.35 12.03
C GLN A 48 -16.89 11.99 12.67
N PHE A 49 -15.66 11.55 12.52
CA PHE A 49 -15.17 10.39 13.27
C PHE A 49 -15.01 10.75 14.75
N PRO A 50 -15.12 9.77 15.67
CA PRO A 50 -14.87 10.02 17.09
C PRO A 50 -13.51 10.68 17.31
N LYS A 51 -13.40 11.50 18.35
CA LYS A 51 -12.10 12.05 18.76
C LYS A 51 -11.12 10.91 19.04
N GLY A 52 -9.90 11.03 18.54
CA GLY A 52 -8.88 9.98 18.66
C GLY A 52 -9.03 8.82 17.68
N PHE A 53 -9.86 8.94 16.64
CA PHE A 53 -9.90 7.95 15.57
C PHE A 53 -8.54 7.83 14.86
N PHE A 54 -8.13 6.59 14.56
CA PHE A 54 -6.87 6.32 13.89
C PHE A 54 -7.02 6.33 12.37
N TRP A 55 -6.21 7.15 11.72
CA TRP A 55 -5.99 7.16 10.29
C TRP A 55 -4.54 6.78 10.04
N GLY A 56 -4.34 5.69 9.33
CA GLY A 56 -3.01 5.14 9.17
C GLY A 56 -2.73 4.58 7.80
N THR A 57 -1.45 4.26 7.59
CA THR A 57 -0.97 3.53 6.42
C THR A 57 -0.67 2.09 6.79
N ALA A 58 -0.62 1.21 5.79
CA ALA A 58 -0.28 -0.18 5.99
C ALA A 58 0.69 -0.68 4.92
N THR A 59 1.68 -1.47 5.33
CA THR A 59 2.67 -2.08 4.44
C THR A 59 2.95 -3.53 4.84
N SER A 60 3.75 -4.23 4.03
CA SER A 60 4.32 -5.53 4.40
C SER A 60 5.81 -5.58 4.07
N ALA A 61 6.55 -6.36 4.84
CA ALA A 61 8.01 -6.35 4.87
C ALA A 61 8.62 -6.58 3.47
N TYR A 62 8.25 -7.67 2.80
CA TYR A 62 8.81 -8.00 1.49
C TYR A 62 8.48 -6.96 0.40
N GLN A 63 7.33 -6.27 0.54
CA GLN A 63 6.90 -5.29 -0.45
C GLN A 63 7.69 -3.97 -0.38
N ILE A 64 8.27 -3.63 0.78
CA ILE A 64 8.86 -2.29 0.98
C ILE A 64 10.31 -2.32 1.50
N GLU A 65 10.73 -3.33 2.26
CA GLU A 65 11.99 -3.28 3.00
C GLU A 65 13.22 -3.30 2.09
N GLY A 66 13.26 -4.22 1.12
CA GLY A 66 14.49 -4.52 0.42
C GLY A 66 15.54 -5.15 1.35
N ALA A 67 16.81 -4.93 1.03
CA ALA A 67 17.95 -5.42 1.81
C ALA A 67 17.83 -6.93 2.09
N TRP A 68 17.52 -7.69 1.04
CA TRP A 68 17.00 -9.06 1.15
C TRP A 68 18.02 -10.05 1.71
N ASN A 69 19.32 -9.78 1.55
CA ASN A 69 20.44 -10.60 2.00
C ASN A 69 21.44 -9.82 2.87
N GLU A 70 21.04 -8.65 3.37
CA GLU A 70 21.90 -7.79 4.20
C GLU A 70 21.74 -8.09 5.68
N ASP A 71 22.76 -7.72 6.47
CA ASP A 71 22.74 -7.74 7.94
C ASP A 71 22.28 -9.08 8.53
N GLY A 72 22.57 -10.18 7.84
CA GLY A 72 22.26 -11.54 8.28
C GLY A 72 20.81 -11.99 8.04
N LYS A 73 20.00 -11.27 7.25
CA LYS A 73 18.68 -11.78 6.82
C LYS A 73 18.83 -13.06 6.01
N GLY A 74 18.01 -14.07 6.33
CA GLY A 74 17.89 -15.30 5.54
C GLY A 74 16.97 -15.15 4.31
N PRO A 75 17.05 -16.07 3.34
CA PRO A 75 16.10 -16.11 2.23
C PRO A 75 14.70 -16.50 2.72
N SER A 76 13.68 -15.82 2.20
CA SER A 76 12.28 -16.15 2.33
C SER A 76 11.80 -16.98 1.14
N ILE A 77 10.59 -17.55 1.24
CA ILE A 77 9.94 -18.20 0.10
C ILE A 77 9.70 -17.23 -1.07
N TRP A 78 9.49 -15.94 -0.78
CA TRP A 78 9.26 -14.91 -1.79
C TRP A 78 10.55 -14.53 -2.53
N ASP A 79 11.69 -14.52 -1.84
CA ASP A 79 13.01 -14.34 -2.46
C ASP A 79 13.21 -15.44 -3.52
N THR A 80 13.09 -16.71 -3.12
CA THR A 80 13.21 -17.86 -4.03
C THR A 80 12.23 -17.81 -5.19
N TYR A 81 10.95 -17.50 -4.93
CA TYR A 81 9.93 -17.42 -5.96
C TYR A 81 10.22 -16.31 -6.97
N ALA A 82 10.61 -15.12 -6.50
CA ALA A 82 10.87 -13.97 -7.34
C ALA A 82 12.14 -14.12 -8.19
N HIS A 83 13.19 -14.72 -7.64
CA HIS A 83 14.42 -15.02 -8.38
C HIS A 83 14.27 -16.18 -9.38
N THR A 84 13.13 -16.89 -9.39
CA THR A 84 12.88 -17.96 -10.37
C THR A 84 12.45 -17.36 -11.72
N PRO A 85 13.18 -17.62 -12.82
CA PRO A 85 12.84 -17.07 -14.13
C PRO A 85 11.40 -17.40 -14.58
N GLY A 86 10.69 -16.38 -15.07
CA GLY A 86 9.34 -16.52 -15.59
C GLY A 86 8.22 -16.62 -14.54
N LYS A 87 8.53 -16.50 -13.24
CA LYS A 87 7.52 -16.48 -12.16
C LYS A 87 6.96 -15.09 -11.85
N ILE A 88 7.76 -14.05 -12.07
CA ILE A 88 7.33 -12.65 -11.93
C ILE A 88 7.26 -12.00 -13.30
N ALA A 89 6.21 -11.22 -13.54
CA ALA A 89 6.10 -10.42 -14.75
C ALA A 89 7.32 -9.47 -14.83
N LYS A 90 8.02 -9.48 -15.97
CA LYS A 90 9.26 -8.70 -16.20
C LYS A 90 10.48 -9.11 -15.36
N GLY A 91 10.37 -10.14 -14.51
CA GLY A 91 11.48 -10.61 -13.69
C GLY A 91 11.85 -9.70 -12.51
N ASP A 92 10.92 -8.84 -12.07
CA ASP A 92 11.14 -7.95 -10.94
C ASP A 92 11.33 -8.73 -9.62
N THR A 93 12.13 -8.19 -8.70
CA THR A 93 12.42 -8.80 -7.39
C THR A 93 12.13 -7.83 -6.24
N GLY A 94 12.04 -8.37 -5.01
CA GLY A 94 11.91 -7.60 -3.77
C GLY A 94 13.26 -7.16 -3.20
N ASP A 95 14.36 -7.26 -3.96
CA ASP A 95 15.73 -7.13 -3.44
C ASP A 95 15.99 -5.73 -2.88
N ILE A 96 15.47 -4.71 -3.57
CA ILE A 96 15.54 -3.29 -3.18
C ILE A 96 14.15 -2.79 -2.76
N ALA A 97 13.10 -3.12 -3.53
CA ALA A 97 11.73 -2.67 -3.30
C ALA A 97 11.63 -1.13 -3.16
N ASN A 98 11.09 -0.62 -2.03
CA ASN A 98 11.06 0.81 -1.71
C ASN A 98 12.28 1.27 -0.89
N ASP A 99 13.19 0.35 -0.55
CA ASP A 99 14.37 0.58 0.27
C ASP A 99 14.05 1.09 1.69
N HIS A 100 12.91 0.67 2.24
CA HIS A 100 12.46 1.08 3.57
C HIS A 100 13.46 0.65 4.67
N TYR A 101 14.19 -0.45 4.47
CA TYR A 101 15.20 -0.90 5.44
C TYR A 101 16.24 0.20 5.75
N HIS A 102 16.66 0.95 4.73
CA HIS A 102 17.59 2.06 4.88
C HIS A 102 16.88 3.41 5.13
N ARG A 103 15.70 3.60 4.54
CA ARG A 103 15.03 4.91 4.44
C ARG A 103 13.82 5.09 5.35
N TYR A 104 13.58 4.17 6.29
CA TYR A 104 12.37 4.20 7.12
C TYR A 104 12.10 5.53 7.84
N LYS A 105 13.13 6.29 8.21
CA LYS A 105 12.98 7.62 8.83
C LYS A 105 12.28 8.62 7.91
N GLU A 106 12.59 8.56 6.61
CA GLU A 106 11.92 9.39 5.59
C GLU A 106 10.46 8.96 5.44
N ASP A 107 10.21 7.65 5.39
CA ASP A 107 8.85 7.12 5.24
C ASP A 107 7.96 7.47 6.45
N VAL A 108 8.48 7.37 7.68
CA VAL A 108 7.78 7.79 8.90
C VAL A 108 7.53 9.31 8.90
N THR A 109 8.47 10.10 8.36
CA THR A 109 8.29 11.55 8.21
C THR A 109 7.15 11.85 7.24
N LEU A 110 7.08 11.16 6.10
CA LEU A 110 5.98 11.32 5.14
C LEU A 110 4.63 10.95 5.75
N MET A 111 4.55 9.88 6.54
CA MET A 111 3.32 9.50 7.25
C MET A 111 2.85 10.59 8.21
N LYS A 112 3.80 11.21 8.94
CA LYS A 112 3.50 12.35 9.80
C LYS A 112 3.01 13.56 9.01
N ASP A 113 3.64 13.87 7.87
CA ASP A 113 3.30 15.04 7.05
C ASP A 113 1.90 14.95 6.44
N ILE A 114 1.43 13.74 6.11
CA ILE A 114 0.05 13.51 5.64
C ILE A 114 -0.97 13.40 6.78
N GLY A 115 -0.54 13.55 8.04
CA GLY A 115 -1.41 13.48 9.22
C GLY A 115 -1.80 12.07 9.66
N ALA A 116 -1.09 11.04 9.21
CA ALA A 116 -1.31 9.68 9.71
C ALA A 116 -0.86 9.57 11.17
N ASN A 117 -1.69 8.95 11.99
CA ASN A 117 -1.44 8.71 13.42
C ASN A 117 -1.36 7.22 13.79
N ALA A 118 -1.38 6.35 12.78
CA ALA A 118 -1.12 4.92 12.92
C ALA A 118 -0.28 4.41 11.74
N TYR A 119 0.61 3.46 12.01
CA TYR A 119 1.35 2.74 10.97
C TYR A 119 1.30 1.24 11.25
N ARG A 120 0.72 0.47 10.33
CA ARG A 120 0.71 -0.99 10.38
C ARG A 120 1.79 -1.53 9.45
N PHE A 121 2.77 -2.21 10.00
CA PHE A 121 3.77 -2.97 9.23
C PHE A 121 3.86 -4.42 9.72
N SER A 122 4.50 -5.28 8.93
CA SER A 122 4.78 -6.66 9.31
C SER A 122 6.27 -6.84 9.57
N ILE A 123 6.63 -7.80 10.42
CA ILE A 123 8.01 -8.18 10.67
C ILE A 123 8.40 -9.32 9.71
N ALA A 124 9.50 -9.16 8.97
CA ALA A 124 10.07 -10.23 8.15
C ALA A 124 10.65 -11.33 9.04
N TRP A 125 9.96 -12.48 9.11
CA TRP A 125 10.43 -13.64 9.87
C TRP A 125 11.88 -14.04 9.57
N PRO A 126 12.34 -14.17 8.30
CA PRO A 126 13.72 -14.57 8.03
C PRO A 126 14.74 -13.46 8.32
N ARG A 127 14.30 -12.22 8.59
CA ARG A 127 15.20 -11.18 9.11
C ARG A 127 15.44 -11.35 10.61
N ILE A 128 14.45 -11.86 11.35
CA ILE A 128 14.57 -12.19 12.78
C ILE A 128 15.22 -13.55 12.99
N PHE A 129 14.76 -14.58 12.29
CA PHE A 129 15.30 -15.94 12.38
C PHE A 129 15.74 -16.40 10.98
N PRO A 130 17.00 -16.19 10.59
CA PRO A 130 17.48 -16.46 9.23
C PRO A 130 17.37 -17.92 8.81
N GLN A 131 17.47 -18.84 9.78
CA GLN A 131 17.28 -20.29 9.58
C GLN A 131 15.85 -20.74 9.91
N GLY A 132 14.91 -19.80 10.07
CA GLY A 132 13.51 -20.05 10.43
C GLY A 132 13.26 -20.33 11.92
N THR A 133 14.29 -20.71 12.68
CA THR A 133 14.26 -21.00 14.12
C THR A 133 15.60 -20.63 14.77
N GLY A 134 15.72 -20.81 16.09
CA GLY A 134 17.00 -20.69 16.81
C GLY A 134 17.24 -19.30 17.39
N THR A 135 18.49 -18.84 17.34
CA THR A 135 18.89 -17.53 17.91
C THR A 135 18.42 -16.39 17.00
N PRO A 136 17.74 -15.35 17.52
CA PRO A 136 17.38 -14.19 16.73
C PRO A 136 18.62 -13.46 16.20
N ASN A 137 18.56 -12.97 14.96
CA ASN A 137 19.53 -12.06 14.38
C ASN A 137 19.46 -10.69 15.06
N PRO A 138 20.50 -10.26 15.81
CA PRO A 138 20.46 -8.99 16.53
C PRO A 138 20.25 -7.77 15.62
N LYS A 139 20.85 -7.77 14.42
CA LYS A 139 20.70 -6.65 13.47
C LYS A 139 19.27 -6.53 12.93
N GLY A 140 18.62 -7.68 12.70
CA GLY A 140 17.22 -7.73 12.33
C GLY A 140 16.30 -7.19 13.42
N VAL A 141 16.54 -7.59 14.68
CA VAL A 141 15.79 -7.07 15.84
C VAL A 141 16.02 -5.57 16.00
N ASP A 142 17.26 -5.11 15.88
CA ASP A 142 17.61 -3.70 16.03
C ASP A 142 16.93 -2.81 14.97
N PHE A 143 16.70 -3.31 13.75
CA PHE A 143 15.96 -2.58 12.73
C PHE A 143 14.53 -2.24 13.19
N TYR A 144 13.73 -3.26 13.55
CA TYR A 144 12.35 -3.03 14.00
C TYR A 144 12.25 -2.30 15.34
N LYS A 145 13.30 -2.34 16.16
CA LYS A 145 13.36 -1.56 17.41
C LYS A 145 13.57 -0.07 17.17
N ARG A 146 14.26 0.31 16.08
CA ARG A 146 14.53 1.71 15.71
C ARG A 146 13.41 2.34 14.89
N LEU A 147 12.66 1.52 14.16
CA LEU A 147 11.44 1.90 13.43
C LEU A 147 10.33 2.30 14.40
#